data_AF-A1S597-F1
#
_entry.id   AF-A1S597-F1
#
_cell.length_a   1.000
_cell.length_b   1.000
_cell.length_c   1.000
_cell.angle_alpha   90.00
_cell.angle_beta   90.00
_cell.angle_gamma   90.00
#
_symmetry.space_group_name_H-M   'P 1'
#
loop_
_entity.id
_entity.type
_entity.pdbx_description
1 polymer ?
#
loop_
_entity_poly.entity_id
_entity_poly.type
_entity_poly.pdbx_seq_one_letter_code
_entity_poly.pdbx_strand_id
1 'polypeptide(L)'
;MILWFFLAIGFMFIFQVKATTFESFHWQSAAIAIAPFLIFIVAYYLNVRKFKMLCIPNENGLMIGEKTIEVNAEGITETNPLGNCFYRWKAIEAIEEYEGSIYIFVDNLLALILPPESFTSEEEKDQFKGLIKKYV
;
A
#
# COMPACT_ATOMS: atom_id res chain seq x y z
N MET A 1 -2.26 15.62 15.50
CA MET A 1 -0.83 15.99 15.45
C MET A 1 -0.64 17.49 15.64
N ILE A 2 -1.15 18.33 14.74
CA ILE A 2 -0.98 19.80 14.81
C ILE A 2 -1.52 20.40 16.12
N LEU A 3 -2.70 19.99 16.58
CA LEU A 3 -3.28 20.47 17.85
C LEU A 3 -2.40 20.12 19.07
N TRP A 4 -1.87 18.90 19.12
CA TRP A 4 -0.98 18.44 20.19
C TRP A 4 0.36 19.19 20.18
N PHE A 5 0.84 19.58 19.01
CA PHE A 5 2.05 20.40 18.85
C PHE A 5 1.85 21.80 19.46
N PHE A 6 0.72 22.46 19.18
CA PHE A 6 0.40 23.76 19.80
C PHE A 6 0.17 23.66 21.31
N LEU A 7 -0.44 22.57 21.78
CA LEU A 7 -0.69 22.34 23.19
C LEU A 7 0.63 22.10 23.95
N ALA A 8 1.58 21.38 23.34
CA ALA A 8 2.93 21.18 23.87
C ALA A 8 3.75 22.49 23.88
N ILE A 9 3.67 23.31 22.82
CA ILE A 9 4.32 24.64 22.78
C ILE A 9 3.74 25.54 23.87
N GLY A 10 2.41 25.61 24.00
CA GLY A 10 1.76 26.40 25.04
C GLY A 10 2.18 25.97 26.45
N PHE A 11 2.28 24.65 26.68
CA PHE A 11 2.78 24.09 27.92
C PHE A 11 4.25 24.49 28.17
N MET A 12 5.14 24.29 27.20
CA MET A 12 6.56 24.69 27.32
C MET A 12 6.73 26.18 27.60
N PHE A 13 5.92 27.03 26.97
CA PHE A 13 5.94 28.49 27.17
C PHE A 13 5.58 28.87 28.62
N ILE A 14 4.58 28.21 29.20
CA ILE A 14 4.17 28.41 30.60
C ILE A 14 5.29 28.04 31.59
N PHE A 15 6.06 26.98 31.30
CA PHE A 15 7.19 26.56 32.14
C PHE A 15 8.44 27.43 31.95
N GLN A 16 8.68 27.96 30.75
CA GLN A 16 9.81 28.84 30.46
C GLN A 16 9.66 30.24 31.07
N VAL A 17 8.44 30.77 31.19
CA VAL A 17 8.18 32.10 31.79
C VAL A 17 8.60 32.17 33.28
N LYS A 18 8.76 31.03 33.96
CA LYS A 18 9.24 30.96 35.37
C LYS A 18 10.71 30.55 35.53
N ALA A 19 11.36 30.04 34.49
CA ALA A 19 12.71 29.48 34.56
C ALA A 19 13.66 30.26 33.66
N THR A 20 14.06 31.46 34.08
CA THR A 20 14.89 32.39 33.30
C THR A 20 16.40 32.16 33.44
N THR A 21 16.85 31.05 34.03
CA THR A 21 18.27 30.66 34.06
C THR A 21 18.47 29.21 33.63
N PHE A 22 19.39 28.99 32.68
CA PHE A 22 19.73 27.67 32.13
C PHE A 22 20.23 26.68 33.20
N GLU A 23 20.72 27.20 34.34
CA GLU A 23 21.18 26.41 35.49
C GLU A 23 20.06 25.69 36.27
N SER A 24 18.80 26.11 36.15
CA SER A 24 17.67 25.47 36.85
C SER A 24 16.92 24.45 35.97
N PHE A 25 17.51 24.01 34.87
CA PHE A 25 16.85 23.08 33.96
C PHE A 25 16.88 21.63 34.50
N HIS A 26 15.71 21.09 34.82
CA HIS A 26 15.54 19.74 35.36
C HIS A 26 15.55 18.67 34.25
N TRP A 27 16.74 18.17 33.93
CA TRP A 27 16.96 17.17 32.86
C TRP A 27 16.11 15.91 33.02
N GLN A 28 15.79 15.52 34.26
CA GLN A 28 14.96 14.35 34.58
C GLN A 28 13.51 14.54 34.10
N SER A 29 12.93 15.72 34.34
CA SER A 29 11.57 16.05 33.89
C SER A 29 11.51 16.11 32.36
N ALA A 30 12.55 16.66 31.71
CA ALA A 30 12.67 16.67 30.26
C ALA A 30 12.74 15.25 29.67
N ALA A 31 13.54 14.36 30.29
CA ALA A 31 13.64 12.97 29.86
C ALA A 31 12.31 12.22 29.96
N ILE A 32 11.58 12.39 31.08
CA ILE A 32 10.24 11.78 31.27
C ILE A 32 9.26 12.29 30.22
N ALA A 33 9.30 13.59 29.90
CA ALA A 33 8.43 14.18 28.89
C ALA A 33 8.73 13.68 27.47
N ILE A 34 9.99 13.44 27.12
CA ILE A 34 10.43 12.97 25.78
C ILE A 34 10.19 11.46 25.59
N ALA A 35 10.32 10.66 26.66
CA ALA A 35 10.20 9.21 26.63
C ALA A 35 8.96 8.69 25.88
N PRO A 36 7.71 9.16 26.11
CA PRO A 36 6.55 8.66 25.38
C PRO A 36 6.60 8.97 23.88
N PHE A 37 7.19 10.10 23.47
CA PHE A 37 7.37 10.43 22.05
C PHE A 37 8.40 9.52 21.38
N LEU A 38 9.51 9.23 22.06
CA LEU A 38 10.50 8.27 21.54
C LEU A 38 9.91 6.86 21.42
N ILE A 39 9.18 6.41 22.44
CA ILE A 39 8.46 5.13 22.41
C ILE A 39 7.46 5.12 21.25
N PHE A 40 6.67 6.18 21.07
CA PHE A 40 5.71 6.29 19.98
C PHE A 40 6.39 6.26 18.62
N ILE A 41 7.47 7.01 18.42
CA ILE A 41 8.23 7.04 17.17
C ILE A 41 8.78 5.65 16.85
N VAL A 42 9.43 4.99 17.83
CA VAL A 42 9.96 3.63 17.65
C VAL A 42 8.82 2.65 17.33
N ALA A 43 7.73 2.67 18.10
CA ALA A 43 6.57 1.82 17.85
C ALA A 43 5.95 2.08 16.48
N TYR A 44 5.84 3.35 16.04
CA TYR A 44 5.35 3.73 14.72
C TYR A 44 6.22 3.12 13.63
N TYR A 45 7.55 3.29 13.69
CA TYR A 45 8.45 2.71 12.70
C TYR A 45 8.39 1.17 12.66
N LEU A 46 8.33 0.52 13.83
CA LEU A 46 8.20 -0.94 13.91
C LEU A 46 6.89 -1.43 13.31
N ASN A 47 5.76 -0.74 13.58
CA ASN A 47 4.46 -1.11 13.04
C ASN A 47 4.36 -0.86 11.53
N VAL A 48 4.87 0.26 11.03
CA VAL A 48 4.91 0.55 9.59
C VAL A 48 5.76 -0.50 8.87
N ARG A 49 6.92 -0.87 9.43
CA ARG A 49 7.75 -1.94 8.86
C ARG A 49 7.01 -3.27 8.86
N LYS A 50 6.36 -3.64 9.96
CA LYS A 50 5.56 -4.87 10.06
C LYS A 50 4.43 -4.87 9.03
N PHE A 51 3.71 -3.77 8.88
CA PHE A 51 2.63 -3.64 7.91
C PHE A 51 3.15 -3.80 6.48
N LYS A 52 4.25 -3.14 6.12
CA LYS A 52 4.89 -3.32 4.80
C LYS A 52 5.25 -4.78 4.52
N MET A 53 5.79 -5.50 5.50
CA MET A 53 6.11 -6.92 5.35
C MET A 53 4.86 -7.79 5.14
N LEU A 54 3.73 -7.44 5.76
CA LEU A 54 2.46 -8.15 5.58
C LEU A 54 1.78 -7.88 4.23
N CYS A 55 2.12 -6.76 3.58
CA CYS A 55 1.65 -6.45 2.23
C CYS A 55 2.47 -7.11 1.12
N ILE A 56 3.60 -7.75 1.44
CA ILE A 56 4.38 -8.50 0.45
C ILE A 56 3.60 -9.78 0.11
N PRO A 57 3.20 -9.99 -1.16
CA PRO A 57 2.50 -11.20 -1.54
C PRO A 57 3.36 -12.45 -1.34
N ASN A 58 2.71 -13.56 -0.98
CA ASN A 58 3.38 -14.86 -0.94
C ASN A 58 3.79 -15.30 -2.35
N GLU A 59 4.95 -15.94 -2.47
CA GLU A 59 5.33 -16.67 -3.68
C GLU A 59 4.32 -17.80 -3.95
N ASN A 60 3.87 -17.94 -5.19
CA ASN A 60 2.80 -18.89 -5.59
C ASN A 60 1.51 -18.77 -4.76
N GLY A 61 1.23 -17.57 -4.24
CA GLY A 61 0.01 -17.24 -3.54
C GLY A 61 -1.11 -16.77 -4.48
N LEU A 62 -2.17 -16.21 -3.88
CA LEU A 62 -3.33 -15.71 -4.64
C LEU A 62 -3.01 -14.51 -5.53
N MET A 63 -2.05 -13.66 -5.17
CA MET A 63 -1.69 -12.47 -5.96
C MET A 63 -0.54 -12.74 -6.96
N ILE A 64 0.49 -13.48 -6.54
CA ILE A 64 1.66 -13.80 -7.38
C ILE A 64 1.75 -15.32 -7.54
N GLY A 65 1.73 -15.81 -8.77
CA GLY A 65 1.81 -17.24 -9.08
C GLY A 65 1.26 -17.55 -10.46
N GLU A 66 1.35 -18.81 -10.88
CA GLU A 66 0.75 -19.29 -12.11
C GLU A 66 -0.78 -19.23 -12.05
N LYS A 67 -1.37 -18.62 -13.07
CA LYS A 67 -2.79 -18.29 -13.14
C LYS A 67 -3.30 -18.45 -14.56
N THR A 68 -4.55 -18.87 -14.69
CA THR A 68 -5.30 -18.83 -15.93
C THR A 68 -6.32 -17.71 -15.85
N ILE A 69 -6.36 -16.86 -16.88
CA ILE A 69 -7.30 -15.75 -16.99
C ILE A 69 -8.23 -16.02 -18.17
N GLU A 70 -9.53 -16.06 -17.89
CA GLU A 70 -10.57 -16.18 -18.90
C GLU A 70 -11.37 -14.88 -18.94
N VAL A 71 -11.56 -14.34 -20.14
CA VAL A 71 -12.28 -13.08 -20.36
C VAL A 71 -13.56 -13.37 -21.13
N ASN A 72 -14.70 -12.92 -20.61
CA ASN A 72 -16.01 -13.12 -21.22
C ASN A 72 -16.87 -11.84 -21.16
N ALA A 73 -18.10 -11.91 -21.64
CA ALA A 73 -18.98 -10.74 -21.68
C ALA A 73 -19.39 -10.22 -20.30
N GLU A 74 -19.35 -11.06 -19.26
CA GLU A 74 -19.75 -10.70 -17.89
C GLU A 74 -18.58 -10.14 -17.06
N GLY A 75 -17.35 -10.56 -17.37
CA GLY A 75 -16.15 -10.12 -16.66
C GLY A 75 -14.92 -10.99 -16.93
N ILE A 76 -14.04 -11.02 -15.93
CA ILE A 76 -12.78 -11.75 -15.93
C ILE A 76 -12.82 -12.82 -14.83
N THR A 77 -12.56 -14.07 -15.21
CA THR A 77 -12.36 -15.18 -14.27
C THR A 77 -10.87 -15.47 -14.15
N GLU A 78 -10.37 -15.42 -12.93
CA GLU A 78 -9.01 -15.82 -12.56
C GLU A 78 -9.07 -17.19 -11.88
N THR A 79 -8.25 -18.14 -12.32
CA THR A 79 -8.12 -19.46 -11.70
C THR A 79 -6.66 -19.75 -11.37
N ASN A 80 -6.42 -20.27 -10.18
CA ASN A 80 -5.10 -20.68 -9.69
C ASN A 80 -5.21 -21.96 -8.83
N PRO A 81 -4.08 -22.58 -8.41
CA PRO A 81 -4.12 -23.81 -7.60
C PRO A 81 -4.84 -23.67 -6.25
N LEU A 82 -5.01 -22.45 -5.74
CA LEU A 82 -5.63 -22.16 -4.45
C LEU A 82 -7.14 -21.84 -4.57
N GLY A 83 -7.64 -21.61 -5.78
CA GLY A 83 -9.05 -21.31 -6.04
C GLY A 83 -9.30 -20.46 -7.27
N ASN A 84 -10.48 -19.87 -7.33
CA ASN A 84 -10.89 -18.99 -8.42
C ASN A 84 -11.56 -17.71 -7.90
N CYS A 85 -11.42 -16.64 -8.69
CA CYS A 85 -12.04 -15.35 -8.46
C CYS A 85 -12.75 -14.88 -9.73
N PHE A 86 -13.88 -14.21 -9.57
CA PHE A 86 -14.61 -13.60 -10.69
C PHE A 86 -14.77 -12.10 -10.46
N TYR A 87 -14.27 -11.31 -11.41
CA TYR A 87 -14.31 -9.86 -11.39
C TYR A 87 -15.23 -9.37 -12.51
N ARG A 88 -16.32 -8.70 -12.15
CA ARG A 88 -17.18 -8.02 -13.14
C ARG A 88 -16.45 -6.85 -13.76
N TRP A 89 -16.82 -6.46 -14.97
CA TRP A 89 -16.24 -5.29 -15.65
C TRP A 89 -16.26 -4.00 -14.82
N LYS A 90 -17.32 -3.79 -14.03
CA LYS A 90 -17.44 -2.65 -13.11
C LYS A 90 -16.34 -2.59 -12.03
N ALA A 91 -15.71 -3.72 -11.71
CA ALA A 91 -14.64 -3.77 -10.72
C ALA A 91 -13.28 -3.34 -11.30
N ILE A 92 -13.15 -3.24 -12.63
CA ILE A 92 -11.89 -2.84 -13.25
C ILE A 92 -11.73 -1.32 -13.09
N GLU A 93 -10.66 -0.89 -12.42
CA GLU A 93 -10.37 0.52 -12.17
C GLU A 93 -9.47 1.11 -13.25
N ALA A 94 -8.44 0.37 -13.68
CA ALA A 94 -7.47 0.82 -14.67
C ALA A 94 -6.79 -0.35 -15.37
N ILE A 95 -6.27 -0.08 -16.57
CA ILE A 95 -5.41 -1.00 -17.31
C ILE A 95 -4.17 -0.24 -17.71
N GLU A 96 -3.03 -0.73 -17.25
CA GLU A 96 -1.73 -0.11 -17.50
C GLU A 96 -0.76 -1.12 -18.11
N GLU A 97 0.23 -0.60 -18.84
CA GLU A 97 1.30 -1.40 -19.40
C GLU A 97 2.63 -0.87 -18.90
N TYR A 98 3.43 -1.75 -18.30
CA TYR A 98 4.75 -1.41 -17.78
C TYR A 98 5.71 -2.54 -18.07
N GLU A 99 6.86 -2.21 -18.69
CA GLU A 99 7.88 -3.17 -19.12
C GLU A 99 7.29 -4.36 -19.93
N GLY A 100 6.32 -4.07 -20.80
CA GLY A 100 5.63 -5.05 -21.65
C GLY A 100 4.59 -5.92 -20.94
N SER A 101 4.53 -5.87 -19.60
CA SER A 101 3.51 -6.56 -18.81
C SER A 101 2.23 -5.73 -18.78
N ILE A 102 1.08 -6.41 -18.80
CA ILE A 102 -0.24 -5.79 -18.66
C ILE A 102 -0.69 -5.92 -17.21
N TYR A 103 -1.11 -4.80 -16.63
CA TYR A 103 -1.67 -4.71 -15.28
C TYR A 103 -3.14 -4.33 -15.38
N ILE A 104 -4.02 -5.22 -14.93
CA ILE A 104 -5.46 -4.95 -14.83
C ILE A 104 -5.78 -4.73 -13.36
N PHE A 105 -5.93 -3.46 -12.97
CA PHE A 105 -6.25 -3.09 -11.59
C PHE A 105 -7.73 -3.32 -11.32
N VAL A 106 -8.00 -4.16 -10.32
CA VAL A 106 -9.36 -4.44 -9.83
C VAL A 106 -9.63 -3.75 -8.48
N ASP A 107 -8.57 -3.25 -7.84
CA ASP A 107 -8.56 -2.38 -6.66
C ASP A 107 -7.15 -1.73 -6.57
N ASN A 108 -6.98 -0.77 -5.68
CA ASN A 108 -5.72 -0.06 -5.39
C ASN A 108 -4.57 -0.98 -4.94
N LEU A 109 -4.89 -2.14 -4.36
CA LEU A 109 -3.91 -3.11 -3.86
C LEU A 109 -3.91 -4.43 -4.62
N LEU A 110 -4.73 -4.56 -5.69
CA LEU A 110 -4.88 -5.81 -6.41
C LEU A 110 -4.90 -5.55 -7.93
N ALA A 111 -3.92 -6.16 -8.60
CA ALA A 111 -3.85 -6.21 -10.05
C ALA A 111 -3.76 -7.66 -10.51
N LEU A 112 -4.43 -7.96 -11.61
CA LEU A 112 -4.14 -9.13 -12.43
C LEU A 112 -2.95 -8.77 -13.32
N ILE A 113 -1.84 -9.47 -13.15
CA ILE A 113 -0.58 -9.19 -13.83
C ILE A 113 -0.40 -10.25 -14.91
N LEU A 114 -0.28 -9.82 -16.16
CA LEU A 114 0.01 -10.66 -17.31
C LEU A 114 1.39 -10.27 -17.86
N PRO A 115 2.44 -11.04 -17.52
CA PRO A 115 3.76 -10.86 -18.11
C PRO A 115 3.77 -11.06 -19.64
N PRO A 116 4.74 -10.50 -20.38
CA PRO A 116 4.86 -10.67 -21.83
C PRO A 116 4.85 -12.13 -22.27
N GLU A 117 5.44 -13.02 -21.47
CA GLU A 117 5.54 -14.46 -21.72
C GLU A 117 4.19 -15.17 -21.66
N SER A 118 3.14 -14.49 -21.18
CA SER A 118 1.77 -15.01 -21.18
C SER A 118 1.12 -15.00 -22.57
N PHE A 119 1.75 -14.31 -23.54
CA PHE A 119 1.25 -14.18 -24.91
C PHE A 119 2.20 -14.87 -25.88
N THR A 120 1.63 -15.54 -26.88
CA THR A 120 2.35 -16.23 -27.95
C THR A 120 2.94 -15.24 -28.95
N SER A 121 2.31 -14.06 -29.12
CA SER A 121 2.79 -12.97 -29.96
C SER A 121 2.28 -11.60 -29.52
N GLU A 122 2.89 -10.53 -30.04
CA GLU A 122 2.44 -9.15 -29.76
C GLU A 122 1.03 -8.90 -30.32
N GLU A 123 0.67 -9.55 -31.43
CA GLU A 123 -0.68 -9.46 -32.00
C GLU A 123 -1.73 -10.07 -31.08
N GLU A 124 -1.42 -11.19 -30.41
CA GLU A 124 -2.32 -11.79 -29.41
C GLU A 124 -2.54 -10.84 -28.23
N LYS A 125 -1.45 -10.21 -27.75
CA LYS A 125 -1.50 -9.22 -26.68
C LYS A 125 -2.33 -7.99 -27.07
N ASP A 126 -2.18 -7.48 -28.29
CA ASP A 126 -2.97 -6.36 -28.80
C ASP A 126 -4.45 -6.72 -28.98
N GLN A 127 -4.75 -7.94 -29.43
CA GLN A 127 -6.13 -8.46 -29.49
C GLN A 127 -6.75 -8.55 -28.09
N PHE A 128 -6.01 -9.05 -27.11
CA PHE A 128 -6.44 -9.12 -25.71
C PHE A 128 -6.74 -7.73 -25.15
N LYS A 129 -5.84 -6.75 -25.36
CA LYS A 129 -6.07 -5.35 -24.97
C LYS A 129 -7.31 -4.77 -25.66
N GLY A 130 -7.48 -5.04 -26.95
CA GLY A 130 -8.65 -4.61 -27.71
C GLY A 130 -9.96 -5.23 -27.21
N LEU A 131 -9.93 -6.47 -26.72
CA LEU A 131 -11.09 -7.13 -26.12
C LEU A 131 -11.50 -6.46 -24.83
N ILE A 132 -10.55 -6.20 -23.93
CA ILE A 132 -10.81 -5.63 -22.61
C ILE A 132 -11.25 -4.16 -22.72
N LYS A 133 -10.64 -3.37 -23.61
CA LYS A 133 -11.02 -1.96 -23.86
C LYS A 133 -12.47 -1.77 -24.33
N LYS A 134 -13.18 -2.83 -24.71
CA LYS A 134 -14.62 -2.73 -25.02
C LYS A 134 -15.50 -2.57 -23.78
N TYR A 135 -14.97 -2.88 -22.60
CA TYR A 135 -15.73 -2.98 -21.36
C TYR A 135 -15.28 -2.00 -20.26
N VAL A 136 -14.16 -1.29 -20.47
CA VAL A 136 -13.58 -0.28 -19.58
C VAL A 136 -13.59 1.06 -20.30
#